data_AF-A0A3M1WY69-F1
#
_entry.id   AF-A0A3M1WY69-F1
#
_cell.length_a   1.000
_cell.length_b   1.000
_cell.length_c   1.000
_cell.angle_alpha   90.00
_cell.angle_beta   90.00
_cell.angle_gamma   90.00
#
_symmetry.space_group_name_H-M   'P 1'
#
loop_
_entity.id
_entity.type
_entity.pdbx_description
1 polymer ?
#
loop_
_entity_poly.entity_id
_entity_poly.type
_entity_poly.pdbx_seq_one_letter_code
_entity_poly.pdbx_strand_id
1 'polypeptide(L)' 'AESPVPVFLAGGLRPDNVQDALAAVQPYGLDICSGVRTADKLDADKLAAFFSAINAFSHA' A
#
# COMPACT_ATOMS: atom_id res chain seq x y z
N ALA A 1 18.18 0.55 3.03
CA ALA A 1 19.01 0.24 1.85
C ALA A 1 18.08 0.22 0.65
N GLU A 2 18.40 0.98 -0.39
CA GLU A 2 17.57 1.11 -1.58
C GLU A 2 17.85 -0.05 -2.55
N SER A 3 16.82 -0.55 -3.24
CA SER A 3 16.98 -1.63 -4.21
C SER A 3 17.63 -1.10 -5.50
N PRO A 4 18.62 -1.79 -6.10
CA PRO A 4 19.26 -1.34 -7.34
C PRO A 4 18.34 -1.46 -8.58
N VAL A 5 17.16 -2.07 -8.43
CA VAL A 5 16.14 -2.22 -9.48
C VAL A 5 14.75 -1.91 -8.93
N PRO A 6 13.77 -1.53 -9.78
CA PRO A 6 12.39 -1.32 -9.36
C PRO A 6 11.81 -2.56 -8.67
N VAL A 7 11.12 -2.36 -7.55
CA VAL A 7 10.52 -3.43 -6.75
C VAL A 7 9.07 -3.13 -6.41
N PHE A 8 8.29 -4.21 -6.23
CA PHE A 8 6.97 -4.16 -5.65
C PHE A 8 7.05 -4.49 -4.17
N LEU A 9 6.53 -3.62 -3.31
CA LEU A 9 6.42 -3.90 -1.88
C LEU A 9 5.11 -4.64 -1.60
N ALA A 10 5.22 -5.77 -0.90
CA ALA A 10 4.09 -6.60 -0.49
C ALA A 10 4.14 -6.86 1.02
N GLY A 11 3.06 -7.45 1.54
CA GLY A 11 3.01 -7.98 2.90
C GLY A 11 2.32 -7.05 3.90
N GLY A 12 1.07 -7.35 4.23
CA GLY A 12 0.35 -6.70 5.33
C GLY A 12 0.02 -5.21 5.13
N LEU A 13 0.13 -4.69 3.92
CA LEU A 13 -0.25 -3.30 3.58
C LEU A 13 -1.75 -3.08 3.79
N ARG A 14 -2.10 -1.97 4.43
CA ARG A 14 -3.44 -1.57 4.85
C ARG A 14 -3.60 -0.04 4.75
N PRO A 15 -4.84 0.49 4.77
CA PRO A 15 -5.05 1.94 4.67
C PRO A 15 -4.34 2.75 5.75
N ASP A 16 -4.11 2.16 6.94
CA ASP A 16 -3.49 2.82 8.09
C ASP A 16 -1.96 2.88 8.05
N ASN A 17 -1.29 2.06 7.22
CA ASN A 17 0.17 1.95 7.20
C ASN A 17 0.81 2.21 5.82
N VAL A 18 0.00 2.33 4.76
CA VAL A 18 0.54 2.44 3.39
C VAL A 18 1.37 3.70 3.20
N GLN A 19 1.03 4.80 3.85
CA GLN A 19 1.80 6.05 3.74
C GLN A 19 3.19 5.91 4.38
N ASP A 20 3.27 5.30 5.56
CA ASP A 20 4.55 5.02 6.23
C ASP A 20 5.41 4.08 5.39
N ALA A 21 4.80 3.06 4.78
CA ALA A 21 5.47 2.13 3.88
C ALA A 21 6.02 2.82 2.63
N LEU A 22 5.24 3.70 2.00
CA LEU A 22 5.66 4.51 0.85
C LEU A 22 6.82 5.44 1.21
N ALA A 23 6.74 6.12 2.36
CA ALA A 23 7.80 7.03 2.82
C ALA A 23 9.11 6.29 3.15
N ALA A 24 9.03 5.13 3.78
CA ALA A 24 10.21 4.39 4.23
C ALA A 24 10.89 3.58 3.11
N VAL A 25 10.11 3.01 2.20
CA VAL A 25 10.61 2.05 1.20
C VAL A 25 10.75 2.66 -0.19
N GLN A 26 9.94 3.67 -0.52
CA GLN A 26 9.87 4.28 -1.85
C GLN A 26 9.81 3.23 -3.00
N PRO A 27 8.88 2.27 -2.93
CA PRO A 27 8.82 1.19 -3.91
C PRO A 27 8.29 1.70 -5.25
N TYR A 28 8.60 0.96 -6.33
CA TYR A 28 8.03 1.25 -7.64
C TYR A 28 6.54 0.92 -7.71
N GLY A 29 6.12 -0.13 -6.99
CA GLY A 29 4.72 -0.53 -6.93
C GLY A 29 4.38 -1.21 -5.60
N LEU A 30 3.08 -1.45 -5.39
CA LEU A 30 2.56 -2.16 -4.23
C LEU A 30 1.81 -3.42 -4.68
N ASP A 31 1.95 -4.51 -3.94
CA ASP A 31 1.12 -5.72 -4.07
C ASP A 31 0.30 -5.93 -2.79
N ILE A 32 -1.02 -6.00 -2.94
CA ILE A 32 -1.97 -5.98 -1.82
C ILE A 32 -2.94 -7.15 -1.89
N CYS A 33 -3.25 -7.72 -0.73
CA CYS A 33 -4.22 -8.80 -0.63
C CYS A 33 -5.06 -8.68 0.64
N SER A 34 -4.58 -9.17 1.78
CA SER A 34 -5.39 -9.29 3.01
C SER A 34 -5.84 -7.96 3.60
N GLY A 35 -5.05 -6.88 3.45
CA GLY A 35 -5.36 -5.59 4.06
C GLY A 35 -6.55 -4.84 3.45
N VAL A 36 -7.05 -5.28 2.30
CA VAL A 36 -8.25 -4.73 1.63
C VAL A 36 -9.40 -5.75 1.55
N ARG A 37 -9.36 -6.78 2.39
CA ARG A 37 -10.38 -7.86 2.43
C ARG A 37 -11.13 -7.88 3.76
N THR A 38 -12.36 -8.39 3.70
CA THR A 38 -13.20 -8.72 4.86
C THR A 38 -13.80 -10.10 4.63
N ALA A 39 -13.53 -11.04 5.56
CA ALA A 39 -13.88 -12.45 5.41
C ALA A 39 -13.47 -13.03 4.03
N ASP A 40 -12.19 -12.81 3.67
CA ASP A 40 -11.53 -13.21 2.41
C ASP A 40 -12.11 -12.64 1.11
N LYS A 41 -13.19 -11.86 1.17
CA LYS A 41 -13.75 -11.15 0.03
C LYS A 41 -13.13 -9.76 -0.09
N LEU A 42 -12.93 -9.31 -1.32
CA LEU A 42 -12.52 -7.93 -1.59
C LEU A 42 -13.57 -6.98 -1.01
N ASP A 43 -13.12 -6.04 -0.19
CA ASP A 43 -13.96 -5.07 0.49
C ASP A 43 -13.80 -3.71 -0.19
N ALA A 44 -14.89 -3.21 -0.78
CA ALA A 44 -14.87 -1.99 -1.57
C ALA A 44 -14.52 -0.76 -0.73
N ASP A 45 -14.97 -0.71 0.53
CA ASP A 45 -14.72 0.42 1.43
C ASP A 45 -13.25 0.44 1.86
N LYS A 46 -12.70 -0.73 2.19
CA LYS A 46 -11.25 -0.84 2.50
C LYS A 46 -10.38 -0.51 1.30
N LEU A 47 -10.78 -0.94 0.10
CA LEU A 47 -10.06 -0.64 -1.13
C LEU A 47 -10.08 0.87 -1.42
N ALA A 48 -11.24 1.51 -1.29
CA ALA A 48 -11.38 2.96 -1.44
C ALA A 48 -10.55 3.72 -0.41
N ALA A 49 -10.58 3.31 0.85
CA ALA A 49 -9.75 3.88 1.91
C ALA A 49 -8.25 3.73 1.62
N PHE A 50 -7.82 2.57 1.12
CA PHE A 50 -6.43 2.30 0.75
C PHE A 50 -5.93 3.26 -0.34
N PHE A 51 -6.69 3.41 -1.43
CA PHE A 51 -6.33 4.33 -2.50
C PHE A 51 -6.49 5.80 -2.10
N SER A 52 -7.43 6.13 -1.21
CA SER A 52 -7.51 7.48 -0.63
C SER A 52 -6.25 7.83 0.16
N ALA A 53 -5.71 6.90 0.94
CA ALA A 53 -4.46 7.09 1.67
C ALA A 53 -3.27 7.26 0.72
N ILE A 54 -3.20 6.48 -0.37
CA ILE A 54 -2.18 6.67 -1.41
C ILE A 54 -2.30 8.04 -2.07
N ASN A 55 -3.50 8.45 -2.49
CA ASN A 55 -3.71 9.72 -3.20
C ASN A 55 -3.44 10.94 -2.32
N ALA A 56 -3.58 10.80 -1.00
CA ALA A 56 -3.21 11.85 -0.04
C ALA A 56 -1.70 11.91 0.24
N PHE A 57 -0.95 10.86 -0.11
CA PHE A 57 0.49 10.85 0.04
C PHE A 57 1.14 11.72 -1.04
N SER A 58 1.83 12.78 -0.62
CA SER A 58 2.63 13.60 -1.51
C SER A 58 4.06 13.05 -1.54
N HIS A 59 4.57 12.74 -2.73
CA HIS A 59 6.00 12.49 -2.90
C HIS A 59 6.77 13.81 -2.69
N ALA A 60 7.76 13.77 -1.81
CA ALA A 60 8.79 14.81 -1.69
C ALA A 60 9.85 14.64 -2.78
#